data_AF-A0A1J3J705-F1
#
_entry.id   AF-A0A1J3J705-F1
#
_cell.length_a   1.000
_cell.length_b   1.000
_cell.length_c   1.000
_cell.angle_alpha   90.00
_cell.angle_beta   90.00
_cell.angle_gamma   90.00
#
_symmetry.space_group_name_H-M   'P 1'
#
loop_
_entity.id
_entity.type
_entity.pdbx_description
1 polymer ?
#
loop_
_entity_poly.entity_id
_entity_poly.type
_entity_poly.pdbx_seq_one_letter_code
_entity_poly.pdbx_strand_id
1 'polypeptide(L)'
;RVYYNSNAVAHPIQATCSLAFIPQAHQAYINALDNGAIPQSYEEAMELTVWINAVEDETQAMERNHTWDETDLPKGKKAVTSKWVFTIKYLS
;
A
#
# COMPACT_ATOMS: atom_id res chain seq x y z
N ARG A 1 -17.89 -17.73 8.28
CA ARG A 1 -18.16 -17.80 6.82
C ARG A 1 -19.45 -17.03 6.57
N VAL A 2 -19.37 -15.85 5.94
CA VAL A 2 -20.56 -15.08 5.56
C VAL A 2 -21.06 -15.64 4.23
N TYR A 3 -22.28 -16.15 4.18
CA TYR A 3 -22.90 -16.60 2.94
C TYR A 3 -23.63 -15.41 2.31
N TYR A 4 -23.06 -14.84 1.24
CA TYR A 4 -23.76 -13.86 0.43
C TYR A 4 -24.80 -14.58 -0.44
N ASN A 5 -26.08 -14.28 -0.23
CA ASN A 5 -27.14 -14.76 -1.11
C ASN A 5 -27.20 -13.84 -2.35
N SER A 6 -26.57 -14.27 -3.44
CA SER A 6 -26.52 -13.54 -4.71
C SER A 6 -27.89 -13.35 -5.36
N ASN A 7 -28.93 -14.08 -4.94
CA ASN A 7 -30.29 -13.96 -5.46
C ASN A 7 -31.14 -12.89 -4.74
N ALA A 8 -30.63 -12.30 -3.65
CA ALA A 8 -31.39 -11.32 -2.85
C ALA A 8 -31.22 -9.86 -3.31
N VAL A 9 -30.29 -9.60 -4.25
CA VAL A 9 -29.97 -8.24 -4.73
C VAL A 9 -30.06 -8.25 -6.25
N ALA A 10 -30.78 -7.27 -6.83
CA ALA A 10 -30.95 -7.17 -8.29
C ALA A 10 -29.62 -7.05 -9.06
N HIS A 11 -28.58 -6.57 -8.37
CA HIS A 11 -27.22 -6.40 -8.88
C HIS A 11 -26.22 -6.97 -7.86
N PRO A 12 -26.01 -8.29 -7.82
CA PRO A 12 -25.04 -8.86 -6.90
C PRO A 12 -23.63 -8.45 -7.32
N ILE A 13 -22.82 -8.00 -6.35
CA ILE A 13 -21.46 -7.49 -6.58
C ILE A 13 -20.61 -8.50 -7.38
N GLN A 14 -20.77 -9.79 -7.12
CA GLN A 14 -20.05 -10.85 -7.84
C GLN A 14 -20.44 -10.96 -9.33
N ALA A 15 -21.65 -10.54 -9.72
CA ALA A 15 -22.10 -10.51 -11.11
C ALA A 15 -21.74 -9.20 -11.83
N THR A 16 -21.71 -8.07 -11.10
CA THR A 16 -21.40 -6.75 -11.68
C THR A 16 -19.91 -6.42 -11.69
N CYS A 17 -19.14 -6.94 -10.73
CA CYS A 17 -17.69 -6.81 -10.68
C CYS A 17 -17.02 -8.08 -11.25
N SER A 18 -17.40 -8.46 -12.47
CA SER A 18 -16.75 -9.56 -13.19
C SER A 18 -15.75 -9.00 -14.20
N LEU A 19 -14.50 -9.45 -14.13
CA LEU A 19 -13.48 -9.17 -15.14
C LEU A 19 -13.80 -9.84 -16.49
N ALA A 20 -14.77 -10.76 -16.54
CA ALA A 20 -15.08 -11.57 -17.73
C ALA A 20 -15.49 -10.76 -18.97
N PHE A 21 -16.01 -9.54 -18.79
CA PHE A 21 -16.41 -8.65 -19.88
C PHE A 21 -15.31 -7.66 -20.29
N ILE A 22 -14.19 -7.64 -19.57
CA ILE A 22 -13.05 -6.77 -19.87
C ILE A 22 -12.19 -7.45 -20.96
N PRO A 23 -11.74 -6.74 -22.01
CA PRO A 23 -10.89 -7.34 -23.03
C PRO A 23 -9.58 -7.90 -22.45
N GLN A 24 -9.06 -8.98 -23.03
CA GLN A 24 -7.88 -9.69 -22.52
C GLN A 24 -6.67 -8.78 -22.25
N ALA A 25 -6.43 -7.79 -23.11
CA ALA A 25 -5.34 -6.83 -22.93
C ALA A 25 -5.49 -5.98 -21.66
N HIS A 26 -6.72 -5.57 -21.33
CA HIS A 26 -7.01 -4.82 -20.12
C HIS A 26 -6.97 -5.71 -18.87
N GLN A 27 -7.39 -6.98 -18.98
CA GLN A 27 -7.26 -7.94 -17.87
C GLN A 27 -5.80 -8.18 -17.51
N ALA A 28 -4.92 -8.35 -18.51
CA ALA A 28 -3.48 -8.51 -18.29
C ALA A 28 -2.87 -7.30 -17.57
N TYR A 29 -3.28 -6.09 -17.96
CA TYR A 29 -2.85 -4.86 -17.29
C TYR A 29 -3.34 -4.79 -15.83
N ILE A 30 -4.63 -5.04 -15.58
CA ILE A 30 -5.20 -5.03 -14.22
C ILE A 30 -4.51 -6.07 -13.33
N ASN A 31 -4.28 -7.28 -13.84
CA ASN A 31 -3.56 -8.32 -13.09
C ASN A 31 -2.12 -7.90 -12.79
N ALA A 32 -1.44 -7.23 -13.72
CA ALA A 32 -0.10 -6.70 -13.49
C ALA A 32 -0.08 -5.63 -12.38
N LEU A 33 -1.12 -4.79 -12.28
CA LEU A 33 -1.27 -3.83 -11.17
C LEU A 33 -1.52 -4.53 -9.82
N ASP A 34 -2.31 -5.60 -9.82
CA ASP A 34 -2.68 -6.33 -8.61
C ASP A 34 -1.55 -7.25 -8.10
N ASN A 35 -0.65 -7.67 -9.00
CA ASN A 35 0.53 -8.48 -8.67
C ASN A 35 1.61 -7.73 -7.87
N GLY A 36 1.47 -6.43 -7.64
CA GLY A 36 2.40 -5.66 -6.82
C GLY A 36 2.30 -6.08 -5.35
N ALA A 37 3.28 -6.83 -4.85
CA ALA A 37 3.34 -7.19 -3.44
C ALA A 37 3.65 -5.96 -2.59
N ILE A 38 2.63 -5.43 -1.91
CA ILE A 38 2.76 -4.31 -0.98
C ILE A 38 2.99 -4.88 0.44
N PRO A 39 4.14 -4.60 1.06
CA PRO A 39 4.45 -5.09 2.40
C PRO A 39 3.49 -4.48 3.41
N GLN A 40 3.04 -5.30 4.37
CA GLN A 40 2.11 -4.88 5.41
C GLN A 40 2.84 -4.40 6.67
N SER A 41 4.14 -4.71 6.77
CA SER A 41 5.00 -4.31 7.88
C SER A 41 6.31 -3.69 7.38
N TYR A 42 6.97 -2.93 8.26
CA TYR A 42 8.31 -2.42 7.98
C TYR A 42 9.33 -3.56 7.82
N GLU A 43 9.19 -4.62 8.61
CA GLU A 43 10.08 -5.79 8.55
C GLU A 43 10.00 -6.46 7.17
N GLU A 44 8.79 -6.71 6.65
CA GLU A 44 8.59 -7.24 5.30
C GLU A 44 9.15 -6.32 4.20
N ALA A 45 9.01 -5.01 4.39
CA ALA A 45 9.56 -4.03 3.45
C ALA A 45 11.09 -4.06 3.41
N MET A 46 11.75 -4.28 4.55
CA MET A 46 13.21 -4.32 4.66
C MET A 46 13.83 -5.62 4.12
N GLU A 47 13.03 -6.61 3.71
CA GLU A 47 13.52 -7.78 2.98
C GLU A 47 13.60 -7.54 1.46
N LEU A 48 12.98 -6.48 0.97
CA LEU A 48 12.82 -6.20 -0.45
C LEU A 48 13.56 -4.92 -0.86
N THR A 49 14.57 -5.04 -1.72
CA THR A 49 15.44 -3.91 -2.13
C THR A 49 14.66 -2.71 -2.66
N VAL A 50 13.55 -2.93 -3.39
CA VAL A 50 12.71 -1.84 -3.91
C VAL A 50 12.14 -0.96 -2.79
N TRP A 51 11.73 -1.57 -1.68
CA TRP A 51 11.14 -0.86 -0.55
C TRP A 51 12.19 -0.28 0.38
N ILE A 52 13.36 -0.92 0.52
CA ILE A 52 14.53 -0.34 1.19
C ILE A 52 14.91 0.99 0.54
N ASN A 53 15.07 1.00 -0.79
CA ASN A 53 15.42 2.20 -1.53
C ASN A 53 14.33 3.29 -1.37
N ALA A 54 13.05 2.90 -1.39
CA ALA A 54 11.95 3.84 -1.19
C ALA A 54 11.94 4.47 0.22
N VAL A 55 12.26 3.70 1.26
CA VAL A 55 12.41 4.22 2.64
C VAL A 55 13.60 5.17 2.72
N GLU A 56 14.71 4.83 2.08
CA GLU A 56 15.90 5.68 2.05
C GLU A 56 15.63 7.01 1.33
N ASP A 57 14.95 6.98 0.18
CA ASP A 57 14.56 8.18 -0.57
C ASP A 57 13.67 9.11 0.27
N GLU A 58 12.67 8.55 0.97
CA GLU A 58 11.78 9.32 1.85
C GLU A 58 12.56 9.92 3.04
N THR A 59 13.45 9.14 3.66
CA THR A 59 14.27 9.59 4.79
C THR A 59 15.18 10.74 4.36
N GLN A 60 15.87 10.61 3.23
CA GLN A 60 16.68 11.69 2.67
C GLN A 60 15.85 12.93 2.31
N ALA A 61 14.63 12.75 1.81
CA ALA A 61 13.74 13.87 1.52
C ALA A 61 13.33 14.61 2.81
N MET A 62 13.07 13.91 3.90
CA MET A 62 12.76 14.50 5.20
C MET A 62 13.94 15.32 5.74
N GLU A 63 15.16 14.81 5.63
CA GLU A 63 16.39 15.52 6.00
C GLU A 63 16.59 16.80 5.19
N ARG A 64 16.46 16.71 3.85
CA ARG A 64 16.63 17.86 2.94
C ARG A 64 15.61 18.96 3.18
N ASN A 65 14.39 18.58 3.58
CA ASN A 65 13.31 19.53 3.85
C ASN A 65 13.38 20.11 5.28
N HIS A 66 14.33 19.67 6.12
CA HIS A 66 14.41 20.03 7.54
C HIS A 66 13.09 19.85 8.29
N THR A 67 12.32 18.84 7.90
CA THR A 67 10.99 18.59 8.48
C THR A 67 11.10 17.95 9.88
N TRP A 68 12.18 17.19 10.13
CA TRP A 68 12.41 16.47 11.36
C TRP A 68 13.87 16.60 11.81
N ASP A 69 14.07 16.99 13.06
CA ASP A 69 15.36 16.91 13.74
C ASP A 69 15.34 15.71 14.70
N GLU A 70 16.32 14.82 14.58
CA GLU A 70 16.48 13.73 15.53
C GLU A 70 16.97 14.30 16.87
N THR A 71 16.22 14.06 17.94
CA THR A 71 16.54 14.57 19.28
C THR A 71 16.26 13.50 20.32
N ASP A 72 17.10 13.46 21.36
CA ASP A 72 16.88 12.60 22.51
C ASP A 72 15.53 12.90 23.15
N LEU A 73 14.79 11.85 23.52
CA LEU A 73 13.50 12.01 24.18
C LEU A 73 13.68 12.75 25.53
N PRO A 74 13.15 13.98 25.68
CA PRO A 74 13.30 14.72 26.93
C PRO A 74 12.62 13.99 28.10
N LYS A 75 13.23 14.09 29.30
CA LYS A 75 12.72 13.45 30.51
C LYS A 75 11.26 13.82 30.78
N GLY A 76 10.42 12.80 30.99
CA GLY A 76 9.00 12.98 31.29
C GLY A 76 8.11 13.25 30.08
N LYS A 77 8.63 13.18 28.85
CA LYS A 77 7.85 13.24 27.61
C LYS A 77 7.69 11.85 27.00
N LYS A 78 6.64 11.69 26.19
CA LYS A 78 6.37 10.47 25.43
C LYS A 78 6.81 10.67 23.99
N ALA A 79 7.56 9.71 23.46
CA ALA A 79 7.91 9.71 22.05
C ALA A 79 6.65 9.65 21.19
N VAL A 80 6.64 10.41 20.09
CA VAL A 80 5.60 10.28 19.07
C VAL A 80 5.86 8.96 18.35
N THR A 81 4.84 8.11 18.30
CA THR A 81 4.92 6.86 17.53
C THR A 81 4.63 7.19 16.07
N SER A 82 5.58 6.89 15.19
CA SER A 82 5.38 6.95 13.75
C SER A 82 5.06 5.56 13.20
N LYS A 83 4.32 5.48 12.09
CA LYS A 83 4.00 4.24 11.39
C LYS A 83 4.31 4.40 9.92
N TRP A 84 5.07 3.45 9.36
CA TRP A 84 5.30 3.33 7.93
C TRP A 84 4.06 2.77 7.21
N VAL A 85 3.69 3.39 6.10
CA VAL A 85 2.60 2.96 5.22
C VAL A 85 3.16 2.92 3.81
N PHE A 86 3.16 1.75 3.19
CA PHE A 86 3.70 1.53 1.85
C PHE A 86 2.57 1.56 0.82
N THR A 87 2.81 2.18 -0.34
CA THR A 87 1.84 2.26 -1.43
C THR A 87 2.56 2.39 -2.76
N ILE A 88 2.05 1.71 -3.79
CA ILE A 88 2.54 1.86 -5.17
C ILE A 88 1.71 2.96 -5.84
N LYS A 89 2.38 4.01 -6.35
CA LYS A 89 1.73 5.06 -7.12
C LYS A 89 1.94 4.81 -8.61
N TYR A 90 0.87 4.45 -9.30
CA TYR A 90 0.88 4.32 -10.75
C TYR A 90 0.82 5.71 -11.38
N LEU A 91 1.74 5.99 -12.32
CA LEU A 91 1.73 7.22 -13.11
C LEU A 91 0.61 7.13 -14.15
N SER A 92 -0.28 8.12 -14.16
CA SER A 92 -1.36 8.28 -15.15
C SER A 92 -0.89 8.99 -16.41
#